data_AF-A0A814WX03-F1
#
_entry.id   AF-A0A814WX03-F1
#
_cell.length_a   1.000
_cell.length_b   1.000
_cell.length_c   1.000
_cell.angle_alpha   90.00
_cell.angle_beta   90.00
_cell.angle_gamma   90.00
#
_symmetry.space_group_name_H-M   'P 1'
#
loop_
_entity.id
_entity.type
_entity.pdbx_description
1 polymer ?
#
loop_
_entity_poly.entity_id
_entity_poly.type
_entity_poly.pdbx_seq_one_letter_code
_entity_poly.pdbx_strand_id
1 'polypeptide(L)'
;MAIKLNSKDSNTNIRHNPKQIAETIAKHIPKHSIIDKFDISGPGFINIYISTVFVSTQIRKILLNGVLPPNVNSTTKKVVIDFSSPNIAKEMHVGHLR
;
A
#
# COMPACT_ATOMS: atom_id res chain seq x y z
N MET A 1 -4.72 8.58 8.49
CA MET A 1 -4.20 9.68 7.64
C MET A 1 -4.64 11.04 8.17
N ALA A 2 -5.95 11.30 8.36
CA ALA A 2 -6.46 12.56 8.91
C ALA A 2 -5.96 12.91 10.32
N ILE A 3 -5.84 11.92 11.22
CA ILE A 3 -5.33 12.12 12.60
C ILE A 3 -3.90 12.67 12.60
N LYS A 4 -3.03 12.19 11.69
CA LYS A 4 -1.63 12.66 11.55
C LYS A 4 -1.52 14.04 10.88
N LEU A 5 -2.52 14.43 10.08
CA LEU A 5 -2.59 15.77 9.48
C LEU A 5 -2.95 16.81 10.55
N ASN A 6 -3.91 16.49 11.43
CA ASN A 6 -4.27 17.36 12.56
C ASN A 6 -3.11 17.57 13.56
N SER A 7 -2.18 16.62 13.68
CA SER A 7 -1.04 16.73 14.58
C SER A 7 0.17 17.45 14.00
N LYS A 8 0.17 17.78 12.70
CA LYS A 8 1.31 18.40 11.98
C LYS A 8 1.16 19.91 11.73
N ASP A 9 -0.02 20.49 11.94
CA ASP A 9 -0.18 21.94 11.95
C ASP A 9 0.36 22.53 13.27
N SER A 10 1.69 22.71 13.32
CA SER A 10 2.40 23.37 14.43
C SER A 10 2.50 24.90 14.26
N ASN A 11 2.07 25.45 13.12
CA ASN A 11 2.19 26.88 12.79
C ASN A 11 0.90 27.69 13.05
N THR A 12 -0.22 27.04 13.35
CA THR A 12 -1.46 27.69 13.81
C THR A 12 -2.03 26.84 14.94
N ASN A 13 -2.38 27.44 16.09
CA ASN A 13 -2.98 26.77 17.24
C ASN A 13 -4.44 26.30 16.97
N ILE A 14 -4.74 25.89 15.74
CA ILE A 14 -6.09 25.51 15.28
C ILE A 14 -6.12 23.99 15.15
N ARG A 15 -6.60 23.31 16.19
CA ARG A 15 -6.90 21.88 16.14
C ARG A 15 -8.22 21.68 15.41
N HIS A 16 -8.18 21.28 14.15
CA HIS A 16 -9.38 20.90 13.41
C HIS A 16 -9.91 19.56 13.92
N ASN A 17 -11.23 19.35 13.89
CA ASN A 17 -11.80 18.06 14.24
C ASN A 17 -11.31 17.02 13.21
N PRO A 18 -10.59 15.96 13.62
CA PRO A 18 -10.09 14.92 12.71
C PRO A 18 -11.16 14.32 11.79
N LYS A 19 -12.41 14.27 12.26
CA LYS A 19 -13.56 13.81 11.47
C LYS A 19 -13.88 14.78 10.32
N GLN A 20 -13.84 16.09 10.55
CA GLN A 20 -14.06 17.09 9.51
C GLN A 20 -12.94 17.06 8.45
N ILE A 21 -11.70 16.81 8.87
CA ILE A 21 -10.58 16.60 7.94
C ILE A 21 -10.83 15.36 7.08
N ALA A 22 -11.24 14.24 7.70
CA ALA A 22 -11.56 13.01 6.98
C ALA A 22 -12.72 13.20 5.99
N GLU A 23 -13.77 13.93 6.37
CA GLU A 23 -14.91 14.28 5.49
C GLU A 23 -14.48 15.14 4.32
N THR A 24 -13.61 16.12 4.57
CA THR A 24 -13.07 17.00 3.52
C THR A 24 -12.25 16.19 2.53
N ILE A 25 -11.38 15.31 3.02
CA ILE A 25 -10.59 14.42 2.15
C ILE A 25 -11.52 13.52 1.34
N ALA A 26 -12.47 12.84 1.96
CA ALA A 26 -13.40 11.93 1.28
C ALA A 26 -14.23 12.64 0.19
N LYS A 27 -14.63 13.90 0.41
CA LYS A 27 -15.35 14.72 -0.57
C LYS A 27 -14.52 15.12 -1.78
N HIS A 28 -13.20 15.29 -1.61
CA HIS A 28 -12.29 15.75 -2.68
C HIS A 28 -11.60 14.60 -3.41
N ILE A 29 -11.80 13.34 -3.01
CA ILE A 29 -11.29 12.21 -3.77
C ILE A 29 -12.11 12.04 -5.05
N PRO A 30 -11.49 12.04 -6.24
CA PRO A 30 -12.20 11.81 -7.49
C PRO A 30 -12.80 10.39 -7.53
N LYS A 31 -13.95 10.25 -8.18
CA LYS A 31 -14.55 8.93 -8.41
C LYS A 31 -13.58 8.05 -9.20
N HIS A 32 -13.35 6.83 -8.71
CA HIS A 32 -12.45 5.87 -9.33
C HIS A 32 -13.11 4.50 -9.42
N SER A 33 -12.95 3.79 -10.54
CA SER A 33 -13.61 2.49 -10.80
C SER A 33 -13.24 1.37 -9.82
N ILE A 34 -12.14 1.54 -9.10
CA ILE A 34 -11.65 0.60 -8.08
C ILE A 34 -12.43 0.75 -6.77
N ILE A 35 -12.98 1.93 -6.49
CA ILE A 35 -13.54 2.26 -5.18
C ILE A 35 -15.07 2.26 -5.27
N ASP A 36 -15.69 1.51 -4.36
CA ASP A 36 -17.15 1.46 -4.23
C ASP A 36 -17.65 2.61 -3.35
N LYS A 37 -17.07 2.74 -2.14
CA LYS A 37 -17.42 3.79 -1.19
C LYS A 37 -16.31 4.09 -0.20
N PHE A 38 -16.43 5.26 0.42
CA PHE A 38 -15.67 5.65 1.61
C PHE A 38 -16.60 5.64 2.82
N ASP A 39 -16.10 5.20 3.97
CA ASP A 39 -16.79 5.32 5.25
C ASP A 39 -15.86 5.96 6.27
N ILE A 40 -16.41 6.84 7.11
CA ILE A 40 -15.62 7.58 8.11
C ILE A 40 -16.02 7.08 9.49
N SER A 41 -15.07 6.43 10.17
CA SER A 41 -15.32 5.83 11.47
C SER A 41 -14.44 6.45 12.56
N GLY A 42 -14.97 6.41 13.79
CA GLY A 42 -14.26 6.82 15.00
C GLY A 42 -13.70 8.25 14.89
N PRO A 43 -12.46 8.48 15.34
CA PRO A 43 -11.83 9.80 15.37
C PRO A 43 -11.31 10.26 13.98
N GLY A 44 -11.92 9.85 12.86
CA GLY A 44 -11.52 10.28 11.52
C GLY A 44 -10.65 9.28 10.74
N PHE A 45 -10.88 7.98 10.93
CA PHE A 45 -10.38 6.97 9.99
C PHE A 45 -11.23 6.99 8.73
N ILE A 46 -10.59 6.81 7.57
CA ILE A 46 -11.27 6.67 6.27
C ILE A 46 -11.13 5.20 5.85
N ASN A 47 -12.22 4.46 5.93
CA ASN A 47 -12.34 3.11 5.39
C ASN A 47 -12.64 3.19 3.89
N ILE A 48 -11.99 2.36 3.10
CA ILE A 48 -12.15 2.31 1.64
C ILE A 48 -12.68 0.93 1.28
N TYR A 49 -13.84 0.89 0.62
CA TYR A 49 -14.43 -0.35 0.12
C TYR A 49 -14.08 -0.48 -1.36
N ILE A 50 -13.48 -1.62 -1.72
CA ILE A 50 -13.09 -1.92 -3.09
C ILE A 50 -14.32 -2.46 -3.84
N SER A 51 -14.50 -2.01 -5.08
CA SER A 51 -15.55 -2.49 -5.98
C SER A 51 -15.44 -4.00 -6.21
N THR A 52 -16.55 -4.72 -5.99
CA THR A 52 -16.66 -6.16 -6.25
C THR A 52 -16.46 -6.48 -7.73
N VAL A 53 -16.91 -5.59 -8.62
CA VAL A 53 -16.71 -5.69 -10.07
C VAL A 53 -15.22 -5.60 -10.42
N PHE A 54 -14.48 -4.69 -9.76
CA PHE A 54 -13.04 -4.60 -9.95
C PHE A 54 -12.35 -5.90 -9.49
N VAL A 55 -12.67 -6.39 -8.30
CA VAL A 55 -12.06 -7.61 -7.74
C VAL A 55 -12.32 -8.82 -8.64
N SER A 56 -13.57 -9.04 -9.06
CA SER A 56 -13.92 -10.16 -9.95
C SER A 56 -13.20 -10.08 -11.29
N THR A 57 -13.05 -8.86 -11.84
CA THR A 57 -12.29 -8.62 -13.07
C THR A 57 -10.80 -8.98 -12.90
N GLN A 58 -10.18 -8.66 -11.76
CA GLN A 58 -8.78 -9.03 -11.51
C GLN A 58 -8.61 -10.54 -11.33
N ILE A 59 -9.52 -11.20 -10.59
CA ILE A 59 -9.49 -12.66 -10.43
C ILE A 59 -9.62 -13.33 -11.80
N ARG A 60 -10.55 -12.88 -12.64
CA ARG A 60 -10.70 -13.39 -14.01
C ARG A 60 -9.42 -13.21 -14.83
N LYS A 61 -8.73 -12.07 -14.72
CA LYS A 61 -7.44 -11.85 -15.41
C LYS A 61 -6.38 -12.85 -14.97
N ILE A 62 -6.29 -13.13 -13.66
CA ILE A 62 -5.33 -14.12 -13.12
C ILE A 62 -5.68 -15.53 -13.62
N LEU A 63 -6.97 -15.89 -13.64
CA LEU A 63 -7.40 -17.20 -14.11
C LEU A 63 -7.11 -17.41 -15.61
N LEU A 64 -7.25 -16.37 -16.44
CA LEU A 64 -7.05 -16.46 -17.88
C LEU A 64 -5.58 -16.35 -18.29
N ASN A 65 -4.80 -15.50 -17.62
CA ASN A 65 -3.44 -15.15 -18.02
C ASN A 65 -2.36 -15.73 -17.10
N GLY A 66 -2.75 -16.38 -16.00
CA GLY A 66 -1.84 -16.78 -14.92
C GLY A 66 -1.47 -15.65 -13.97
N VAL A 67 -0.66 -15.97 -12.95
CA VAL A 67 -0.09 -15.01 -12.02
C VAL A 67 1.11 -14.34 -12.67
N LEU A 68 0.91 -13.12 -13.16
CA LEU A 68 1.97 -12.32 -13.80
C LEU A 68 2.44 -11.20 -12.87
N PRO A 69 3.75 -10.94 -12.79
CA PRO A 69 4.25 -9.76 -12.08
C PRO A 69 3.73 -8.48 -12.74
N PRO A 70 3.61 -7.38 -11.99
CA PRO A 70 3.22 -6.10 -12.56
C PRO A 70 4.24 -5.65 -13.61
N ASN A 71 3.77 -4.90 -14.60
CA ASN A 71 4.67 -4.27 -15.55
C ASN A 71 5.50 -3.22 -14.80
N VAL A 72 6.76 -3.54 -14.55
CA VAL A 72 7.74 -2.61 -13.98
C VAL A 72 8.29 -1.78 -15.12
N ASN A 73 8.32 -0.45 -14.93
CA ASN A 73 8.87 0.50 -15.91
C ASN A 73 10.19 0.01 -16.50
N SER A 74 10.44 0.34 -17.78
CA SER A 74 11.58 -0.12 -18.58
C SER A 74 12.98 0.23 -18.05
N THR A 75 13.07 0.94 -16.92
CA THR A 75 14.34 1.26 -16.28
C THR A 75 14.83 0.07 -15.47
N THR A 76 15.63 -0.78 -16.12
CA THR A 76 16.36 -1.84 -15.43
C THR A 76 17.22 -1.27 -14.30
N LYS A 77 17.09 -1.83 -13.10
CA LYS A 77 17.95 -1.53 -11.96
C LYS A 77 18.89 -2.71 -11.75
N LYS A 78 20.18 -2.43 -11.58
CA LYS A 78 21.15 -3.45 -11.17
C LYS A 78 20.93 -3.75 -9.69
N VAL A 79 20.67 -5.01 -9.37
CA VAL A 79 20.56 -5.53 -8.00
C VAL A 79 21.63 -6.59 -7.84
N VAL A 80 22.51 -6.43 -6.84
CA VAL A 80 23.54 -7.42 -6.51
C VAL A 80 23.03 -8.24 -5.34
N ILE A 81 23.00 -9.56 -5.50
CA ILE A 81 22.65 -10.52 -4.45
C ILE A 81 23.91 -11.34 -4.19
N ASP A 82 24.52 -11.13 -3.01
CA ASP A 82 25.57 -11.99 -2.46
C ASP A 82 24.92 -12.83 -1.37
N PHE A 83 24.92 -14.16 -1.54
CA PHE A 83 24.28 -15.08 -0.61
C PHE A 83 25.14 -16.34 -0.43
N SER A 84 24.87 -17.05 0.68
CA SER A 84 25.59 -18.25 1.13
C SER A 84 27.02 -18.00 1.59
N SER A 85 27.87 -17.37 0.77
CA SER A 85 29.26 -16.95 1.04
C SER A 85 30.02 -17.85 2.04
N PRO A 86 30.12 -19.18 1.82
CA PRO A 86 30.71 -20.09 2.78
C PRO A 86 32.24 -19.92 2.86
N ASN A 87 32.81 -20.24 4.02
CA ASN A 87 34.25 -20.15 4.23
C ASN A 87 35.00 -21.36 3.64
N ILE A 88 36.03 -21.10 2.84
CA ILE A 88 36.94 -22.14 2.35
C ILE A 88 37.68 -22.77 3.54
N ALA A 89 37.81 -24.11 3.53
CA ALA A 89 38.43 -24.92 4.59
C ALA A 89 37.69 -24.93 5.95
N LYS A 90 36.40 -24.55 5.99
CA LYS A 90 35.50 -24.78 7.13
C LYS A 90 34.22 -25.47 6.67
N GLU A 91 33.62 -26.26 7.55
CA GLU A 91 32.31 -26.88 7.27
C GLU A 91 31.21 -25.81 7.13
N MET A 92 30.33 -26.01 6.14
CA MET A 92 29.13 -25.20 6.02
C MET A 92 28.13 -25.56 7.12
N HIS A 93 27.72 -24.57 7.92
CA HIS A 93 26.66 -24.75 8.92
C HIS A 93 25.29 -24.24 8.42
N VAL A 94 24.24 -24.55 9.19
CA VAL A 94 22.82 -24.22 8.92
C VAL A 94 22.51 -22.72 8.69
N GLY A 95 23.46 -21.84 8.99
CA GLY A 95 23.33 -20.41 8.74
C GLY A 95 23.54 -20.03 7.27
N HIS A 96 24.31 -20.82 6.51
CA HIS A 96 24.52 -20.61 5.08
C HIS A 96 23.39 -21.18 4.20
N LEU A 97 22.41 -21.88 4.80
CA LEU A 97 21.28 -22.54 4.12
C LEU A 97 19.98 -21.72 4.15
N ARG A 98 19.99 -20.55 4.77
CA ARG A 98 18.80 -19.69 4.92
C ARG A 98 18.61 -18.74 3.75
#